data_AF-A0AAU3SHB9-F1
#
_entry.id   AF-A0AAU3SHB9-F1
#
_cell.length_a   1.000
_cell.length_b   1.000
_cell.length_c   1.000
_cell.angle_alpha   90.00
_cell.angle_beta   90.00
_cell.angle_gamma   90.00
#
_symmetry.space_group_name_H-M   'P 1'
#
loop_
_entity.id
_entity.type
_entity.pdbx_description
1 polymer ?
#
loop_
_entity_poly.entity_id
_entity_poly.type
_entity_poly.pdbx_seq_one_letter_code
_entity_poly.pdbx_strand_id
1 'polypeptide(L)'
;MTASIPLARGDEARPRSDETATAQMPSDRAVQCAVGTLMATTPATAREAERILSAAAARAGLPETILAAAVLDAARGIPVPARAERALRQAIRTARTPEPTPSSGPYLLPLREDTEKALGRFFETRLRLTAAPADLEARGAFEDSLFTLCVLMGRPCAAEALHEAVQYTES
;
A
#
# COMPACT_ATOMS: atom_id res chain seq x y z
N MET A 1 -36.78 -67.96 -3.29
CA MET A 1 -37.36 -67.05 -2.28
C MET A 1 -36.25 -66.78 -1.27
N THR A 2 -35.29 -65.91 -1.58
CA THR A 2 -35.25 -64.44 -1.34
C THR A 2 -35.23 -64.05 0.14
N ALA A 3 -34.26 -63.19 0.46
CA ALA A 3 -34.06 -62.39 1.67
C ALA A 3 -33.28 -63.02 2.83
N SER A 4 -32.43 -62.33 3.57
CA SER A 4 -31.58 -61.13 3.38
C SER A 4 -30.87 -60.97 4.73
N ILE A 5 -29.55 -60.92 4.75
CA ILE A 5 -28.76 -60.47 5.92
C ILE A 5 -28.69 -58.95 5.84
N PRO A 6 -29.00 -58.20 6.92
CA PRO A 6 -27.99 -57.28 7.53
C PRO A 6 -28.30 -57.00 9.04
N LEU A 7 -27.57 -56.30 9.91
CA LEU A 7 -26.59 -55.20 9.86
C LEU A 7 -25.72 -55.29 11.14
N ALA A 8 -24.39 -55.29 11.00
CA ALA A 8 -23.50 -54.86 12.08
C ALA A 8 -23.41 -53.32 12.04
N ARG A 9 -23.70 -52.70 13.18
CA ARG A 9 -23.70 -51.26 13.40
C ARG A 9 -22.25 -50.81 13.57
N GLY A 10 -21.65 -50.31 12.48
CA GLY A 10 -20.39 -49.59 12.52
C GLY A 10 -20.64 -48.13 12.87
N ASP A 11 -20.27 -47.78 14.09
CA ASP A 11 -20.18 -46.42 14.60
C ASP A 11 -18.86 -45.80 14.10
N GLU A 12 -18.94 -44.99 13.05
CA GLU A 12 -17.81 -44.22 12.53
C GLU A 12 -18.22 -42.74 12.57
N ALA A 13 -17.92 -42.12 13.70
CA ALA A 13 -17.89 -40.69 13.89
C ALA A 13 -16.89 -40.07 12.91
N ARG A 14 -17.39 -39.52 11.80
CA ARG A 14 -16.60 -38.63 10.94
C ARG A 14 -16.34 -37.31 11.69
N PRO A 15 -15.08 -36.89 11.85
CA PRO A 15 -14.81 -35.52 12.27
C PRO A 15 -15.25 -34.59 11.14
N ARG A 16 -16.07 -33.59 11.50
CA ARG A 16 -16.35 -32.43 10.66
C ARG A 16 -15.02 -31.73 10.41
N SER A 17 -14.53 -31.81 9.18
CA SER A 17 -13.57 -30.86 8.65
C SER A 17 -14.27 -29.51 8.55
N ASP A 18 -14.31 -28.77 9.65
CA ASP A 18 -14.42 -27.32 9.62
C ASP A 18 -13.11 -26.77 9.04
N GLU A 19 -12.93 -26.99 7.75
CA GLU A 19 -11.98 -26.27 6.93
C GLU A 19 -12.55 -24.85 6.82
N THR A 20 -12.14 -24.06 7.80
CA THR A 20 -12.26 -22.61 7.80
C THR A 20 -11.75 -22.14 6.45
N ALA A 21 -12.70 -21.83 5.56
CA ALA A 21 -12.47 -21.07 4.35
C ALA A 21 -11.99 -19.68 4.78
N THR A 22 -10.72 -19.57 5.18
CA THR A 22 -9.95 -18.36 4.99
C THR A 22 -10.04 -18.09 3.50
N ALA A 23 -10.87 -17.12 3.14
CA ALA A 23 -10.94 -16.57 1.80
C ALA A 23 -9.54 -16.05 1.47
N GLN A 24 -8.69 -16.94 0.94
CA GLN A 24 -7.36 -16.61 0.49
C GLN A 24 -7.58 -15.63 -0.65
N MET A 25 -7.39 -14.34 -0.38
CA MET A 25 -7.45 -13.34 -1.44
C MET A 25 -6.51 -13.81 -2.56
N PRO A 26 -6.91 -13.72 -3.84
CA PRO A 26 -6.00 -14.00 -4.94
C PRO A 26 -4.69 -13.24 -4.68
N SER A 27 -3.55 -13.93 -4.78
CA SER A 27 -2.23 -13.37 -4.48
C SER A 27 -2.02 -11.99 -5.10
N ASP A 28 -2.48 -11.82 -6.33
CA ASP A 28 -2.37 -10.60 -7.11
C ASP A 28 -3.22 -9.47 -6.51
N ARG A 29 -4.41 -9.80 -5.99
CA ARG A 29 -5.27 -8.84 -5.30
C ARG A 29 -4.69 -8.41 -3.96
N ALA A 30 -4.02 -9.32 -3.24
CA ALA A 30 -3.34 -8.98 -1.98
C ALA A 30 -2.17 -8.02 -2.22
N VAL A 31 -1.34 -8.29 -3.24
CA VAL A 31 -0.25 -7.39 -3.67
C VAL A 31 -0.81 -6.04 -4.10
N GLN A 32 -1.87 -6.03 -4.93
CA GLN A 32 -2.53 -4.79 -5.31
C GLN A 32 -3.00 -4.02 -4.08
N CYS A 33 -3.76 -4.63 -3.16
CA CYS A 33 -4.21 -3.94 -1.95
C CYS A 33 -3.03 -3.38 -1.14
N ALA A 34 -1.94 -4.15 -0.98
CA ALA A 34 -0.75 -3.70 -0.27
C ALA A 34 -0.10 -2.47 -0.95
N VAL A 35 -0.06 -2.43 -2.28
CA VAL A 35 0.41 -1.25 -3.04
C VAL A 35 -0.44 -0.02 -2.70
N GLY A 36 -1.76 -0.13 -2.74
CA GLY A 36 -2.65 0.99 -2.38
C GLY A 36 -2.50 1.43 -0.92
N THR A 37 -2.30 0.50 0.00
CA THR A 37 -2.00 0.79 1.41
C THR A 37 -0.66 1.52 1.58
N LEU A 38 0.36 1.11 0.82
CA LEU A 38 1.66 1.79 0.83
C LEU A 38 1.56 3.21 0.27
N MET A 39 0.81 3.42 -0.82
CA MET A 39 0.53 4.77 -1.35
C MET A 39 -0.19 5.65 -0.32
N ALA A 40 -1.17 5.10 0.40
CA ALA A 40 -1.92 5.85 1.41
C ALA A 40 -1.04 6.28 2.61
N THR A 41 -0.07 5.45 2.99
CA THR A 41 0.80 5.67 4.16
C THR A 41 2.15 6.33 3.83
N THR A 42 2.53 6.32 2.56
CA THR A 42 3.75 6.90 2.02
C THR A 42 3.43 7.60 0.71
N PRO A 43 3.69 8.91 0.59
CA PRO A 43 3.46 9.64 -0.66
C PRO A 43 4.42 9.10 -1.74
N ALA A 44 3.93 8.14 -2.51
CA ALA A 44 4.67 7.40 -3.52
C ALA A 44 3.71 6.99 -4.64
N THR A 45 4.24 6.89 -5.85
CA THR A 45 3.50 6.29 -6.99
C THR A 45 3.27 4.79 -6.75
N ALA A 46 2.34 4.17 -7.47
CA ALA A 46 2.12 2.74 -7.46
C ALA A 46 3.42 1.98 -7.82
N ARG A 47 4.14 2.44 -8.84
CA ARG A 47 5.43 1.86 -9.24
C ARG A 47 6.49 1.97 -8.13
N GLU A 48 6.49 3.06 -7.38
CA GLU A 48 7.40 3.22 -6.25
C GLU A 48 6.97 2.37 -5.04
N ALA A 49 5.68 2.27 -4.75
CA ALA A 49 5.13 1.39 -3.74
C ALA A 49 5.42 -0.10 -4.05
N GLU A 50 5.33 -0.52 -5.31
CA GLU A 50 5.76 -1.84 -5.78
C GLU A 50 7.26 -2.05 -5.52
N ARG A 51 8.11 -1.09 -5.91
CA ARG A 51 9.55 -1.16 -5.62
C ARG A 51 9.86 -1.24 -4.13
N ILE A 52 9.12 -0.51 -3.29
CA ILE A 52 9.24 -0.56 -1.82
C ILE A 52 8.88 -1.97 -1.33
N LEU A 53 7.78 -2.54 -1.80
CA LEU A 53 7.33 -3.89 -1.43
C LEU A 53 8.36 -4.95 -1.85
N SER A 54 8.80 -4.94 -3.11
CA SER A 54 9.81 -5.87 -3.63
C SER A 54 11.15 -5.74 -2.87
N ALA A 55 11.62 -4.52 -2.62
CA ALA A 55 12.86 -4.28 -1.89
C ALA A 55 12.76 -4.75 -0.43
N ALA A 56 11.62 -4.55 0.21
CA ALA A 56 11.38 -5.03 1.57
C ALA A 56 11.27 -6.57 1.61
N ALA A 57 10.63 -7.20 0.62
CA ALA A 57 10.49 -8.65 0.51
C ALA A 57 11.86 -9.32 0.37
N ALA A 58 12.69 -8.80 -0.53
CA ALA A 58 14.07 -9.25 -0.73
C ALA A 58 14.90 -9.15 0.56
N ARG A 59 14.83 -8.01 1.28
CA ARG A 59 15.55 -7.82 2.56
C ARG A 59 15.03 -8.76 3.66
N ALA A 60 13.73 -9.00 3.70
CA ALA A 60 13.10 -9.89 4.66
C ALA A 60 13.30 -11.38 4.31
N GLY A 61 13.77 -11.71 3.11
CA GLY A 61 13.84 -13.09 2.62
C GLY A 61 12.46 -13.75 2.58
N LEU A 62 11.41 -12.97 2.29
CA LEU A 62 10.03 -13.41 2.23
C LEU A 62 9.50 -13.27 0.81
N PRO A 63 8.57 -14.14 0.36
CA PRO A 63 7.81 -13.89 -0.85
C PRO A 63 7.03 -12.58 -0.76
N GLU A 64 6.87 -11.87 -1.88
CA GLU A 64 6.14 -10.60 -1.92
C GLU A 64 4.69 -10.73 -1.46
N THR A 65 4.05 -11.86 -1.73
CA THR A 65 2.67 -12.15 -1.27
C THR A 65 2.56 -12.23 0.24
N ILE A 66 3.55 -12.82 0.91
CA ILE A 66 3.61 -12.91 2.38
C ILE A 66 3.87 -11.52 2.97
N LEU A 67 4.76 -10.74 2.35
CA LEU A 67 5.00 -9.38 2.80
C LEU A 67 3.79 -8.47 2.55
N ALA A 68 3.08 -8.63 1.43
CA ALA A 68 1.85 -7.91 1.13
C ALA A 68 0.78 -8.18 2.19
N ALA A 69 0.60 -9.45 2.58
CA ALA A 69 -0.29 -9.79 3.69
C ALA A 69 0.14 -9.10 5.00
N ALA A 70 1.44 -9.10 5.31
CA ALA A 70 1.97 -8.39 6.48
C ALA A 70 1.70 -6.87 6.42
N VAL A 71 1.82 -6.22 5.25
CA VAL A 71 1.47 -4.80 5.10
C VAL A 71 -0.01 -4.56 5.46
N LEU A 72 -0.90 -5.43 4.99
CA LEU A 72 -2.33 -5.34 5.27
C LEU A 72 -2.66 -5.61 6.75
N ASP A 73 -1.97 -6.57 7.37
CA ASP A 73 -2.09 -6.87 8.79
C ASP A 73 -1.61 -5.68 9.63
N ALA A 74 -0.46 -5.09 9.30
CA ALA A 74 0.06 -3.90 9.97
C ALA A 74 -0.92 -2.71 9.84
N ALA A 75 -1.55 -2.52 8.68
CA ALA A 75 -2.56 -1.48 8.47
C ALA A 75 -3.83 -1.68 9.32
N ARG A 76 -4.12 -2.92 9.74
CA ARG A 76 -5.20 -3.27 10.67
C ARG A 76 -4.77 -3.24 12.14
N GLY A 77 -3.52 -2.86 12.43
CA GLY A 77 -2.96 -2.90 13.79
C GLY A 77 -2.62 -4.31 14.27
N ILE A 78 -2.59 -5.30 13.38
CA ILE A 78 -2.19 -6.67 13.70
C ILE A 78 -0.65 -6.72 13.75
N PRO A 79 -0.04 -7.25 14.84
CA PRO A 79 1.40 -7.35 14.94
C PRO A 79 2.00 -8.20 13.83
N VAL A 80 3.03 -7.69 13.18
CA VAL A 80 3.76 -8.39 12.10
C VAL A 80 5.16 -8.82 12.56
N PRO A 81 5.77 -9.81 11.91
CA PRO A 81 7.14 -10.22 12.24
C PRO A 81 8.12 -9.05 12.18
N ALA A 82 8.90 -8.85 13.24
CA ALA A 82 9.83 -7.72 13.37
C ALA A 82 10.86 -7.60 12.22
N ARG A 83 11.14 -8.71 11.52
CA ARG A 83 11.99 -8.68 10.30
C ARG A 83 11.27 -8.00 9.13
N ALA A 84 10.02 -8.34 8.88
CA ALA A 84 9.21 -7.75 7.81
C ALA A 84 8.99 -6.25 8.06
N GLU A 85 8.65 -5.89 9.31
CA GLU A 85 8.47 -4.50 9.69
C GLU A 85 9.73 -3.65 9.50
N ARG A 86 10.89 -4.13 9.99
CA ARG A 86 12.17 -3.44 9.80
C ARG A 86 12.54 -3.29 8.33
N ALA A 87 12.35 -4.34 7.54
CA ALA A 87 12.62 -4.31 6.11
C ALA A 87 11.74 -3.28 5.39
N LEU A 88 10.45 -3.21 5.73
CA LEU A 88 9.52 -2.24 5.17
C LEU A 88 9.88 -0.81 5.54
N ARG A 89 10.12 -0.53 6.83
CA ARG A 89 10.54 0.81 7.27
C ARG A 89 11.82 1.25 6.57
N GLN A 90 12.79 0.34 6.37
CA GLN A 90 14.04 0.66 5.68
C GLN A 90 13.82 0.95 4.18
N ALA A 91 12.98 0.15 3.51
CA ALA A 91 12.63 0.37 2.11
C ALA A 91 11.92 1.72 1.91
N ILE A 92 10.94 2.05 2.77
CA ILE A 92 10.25 3.34 2.76
C ILE A 92 11.22 4.51 2.98
N ARG A 93 12.13 4.40 3.97
CA ARG A 93 13.14 5.44 4.21
C ARG A 93 14.03 5.66 2.99
N THR A 94 14.46 4.57 2.36
CA THR A 94 15.30 4.62 1.16
C THR A 94 14.58 5.29 -0.01
N ALA A 95 13.28 5.02 -0.18
CA ALA A 95 12.47 5.65 -1.22
C ALA A 95 12.27 7.16 -0.99
N ARG A 96 12.14 7.57 0.28
CA ARG A 96 11.96 8.98 0.67
C ARG A 96 13.24 9.81 0.64
N THR A 97 14.41 9.20 0.52
CA THR A 97 15.70 9.89 0.41
C THR A 97 16.10 9.97 -1.06
N PRO A 98 15.74 11.05 -1.78
CA PRO A 98 16.21 11.23 -3.14
C PRO A 98 17.72 11.47 -3.17
N GLU A 99 18.35 11.06 -4.27
CA GLU A 99 19.68 11.55 -4.61
C GLU A 99 19.60 13.08 -4.83
N PRO A 100 20.53 13.88 -4.29
CA PRO A 100 20.47 15.33 -4.39
C PRO A 100 20.59 15.75 -5.85
N THR A 101 19.47 16.08 -6.49
CA THR A 101 19.44 16.69 -7.81
C THR A 101 19.55 18.21 -7.66
N PRO A 102 20.42 18.88 -8.43
CA PRO A 102 20.51 20.33 -8.39
C PRO A 102 19.17 20.96 -8.79
N SER A 103 18.69 21.88 -7.95
CA SER A 103 17.49 22.68 -8.18
C SER A 103 17.66 23.54 -9.45
N SER A 104 16.74 23.42 -10.39
CA SER A 104 16.78 24.17 -11.65
C SER A 104 16.08 25.52 -11.52
N GLY A 105 16.88 26.59 -11.41
CA GLY A 105 16.50 27.95 -11.80
C GLY A 105 15.59 28.73 -10.84
N PRO A 106 15.35 30.03 -11.13
CA PRO A 106 14.47 30.87 -10.33
C PRO A 106 13.02 30.38 -10.48
N TYR A 107 12.49 29.75 -9.44
CA TYR A 107 11.09 29.34 -9.38
C TYR A 107 10.19 30.56 -9.20
N LEU A 108 9.34 30.83 -10.18
CA LEU A 108 8.13 31.60 -9.92
C LEU A 108 7.25 30.74 -9.01
N LEU A 109 6.92 31.26 -7.83
CA LEU A 109 6.04 30.55 -6.91
C LEU A 109 4.64 30.43 -7.55
N PRO A 110 4.01 29.24 -7.48
CA PRO A 110 2.64 29.07 -7.95
C PRO A 110 1.67 29.93 -7.13
N LEU A 111 0.44 30.12 -7.64
CA LEU A 111 -0.61 30.72 -6.81
C LEU A 111 -0.88 29.80 -5.61
N ARG A 112 -1.03 30.40 -4.42
CA ARG A 112 -1.38 29.69 -3.19
C ARG A 112 -2.63 28.82 -3.36
N GLU A 113 -3.66 29.37 -4.01
CA GLU A 113 -4.92 28.68 -4.26
C GLU A 113 -4.75 27.39 -5.09
N ASP A 114 -3.83 27.38 -6.06
CA ASP A 114 -3.57 26.19 -6.88
C ASP A 114 -2.86 25.10 -6.07
N THR A 115 -1.97 25.50 -5.15
CA THR A 115 -1.30 24.57 -4.23
C THR A 115 -2.30 24.00 -3.22
N GLU A 116 -3.18 24.82 -2.65
CA GLU A 116 -4.23 24.39 -1.74
C GLU A 116 -5.20 23.40 -2.41
N LYS A 117 -5.60 23.66 -3.66
CA LYS A 117 -6.43 22.74 -4.45
C LYS A 117 -5.72 21.40 -4.67
N ALA A 118 -4.43 21.42 -5.02
CA ALA A 118 -3.65 20.20 -5.22
C ALA A 118 -3.50 19.39 -3.92
N LEU A 119 -3.24 20.05 -2.79
CA LEU A 119 -3.20 19.42 -1.47
C LEU A 119 -4.57 18.85 -1.07
N GLY A 120 -5.66 19.57 -1.34
CA GLY A 120 -7.02 19.08 -1.11
C GLY A 120 -7.29 17.77 -1.84
N ARG A 121 -7.00 17.72 -3.15
CA ARG A 121 -7.14 16.50 -3.97
C ARG A 121 -6.23 15.37 -3.47
N PHE A 122 -5.00 15.68 -3.10
CA PHE A 122 -4.08 14.71 -2.52
C PHE A 122 -4.64 14.08 -1.24
N PHE A 123 -5.12 14.89 -0.29
CA PHE A 123 -5.65 14.35 0.97
C PHE A 123 -6.97 13.60 0.78
N GLU A 124 -7.84 14.07 -0.11
CA GLU A 124 -9.09 13.39 -0.48
C GLU A 124 -8.80 12.00 -1.07
N THR A 125 -7.94 11.93 -2.08
CA THR A 125 -7.57 10.67 -2.73
C THR A 125 -6.80 9.74 -1.79
N ARG A 126 -5.96 10.28 -0.90
CA ARG A 126 -5.29 9.52 0.17
C ARG A 126 -6.30 8.88 1.13
N LEU A 127 -7.32 9.64 1.53
CA LEU A 127 -8.40 9.13 2.38
C LEU A 127 -9.17 8.02 1.67
N ARG A 128 -9.50 8.21 0.39
CA ARG A 128 -10.15 7.19 -0.45
C ARG A 128 -9.31 5.91 -0.56
N LEU A 129 -8.00 6.02 -0.78
CA LEU A 129 -7.08 4.87 -0.81
C LEU A 129 -6.94 4.18 0.55
N THR A 130 -7.03 4.93 1.64
CA THR A 130 -7.03 4.35 2.99
C THR A 130 -8.27 3.47 3.21
N ALA A 131 -9.44 3.93 2.73
CA ALA A 131 -10.69 3.19 2.83
C ALA A 131 -10.79 2.02 1.81
N ALA A 132 -10.29 2.23 0.59
CA ALA A 132 -10.37 1.27 -0.51
C ALA A 132 -9.00 1.15 -1.23
N PRO A 133 -8.04 0.38 -0.67
CA PRO A 133 -6.71 0.25 -1.25
C PRO A 133 -6.68 -0.36 -2.66
N ALA A 134 -7.70 -1.10 -3.06
CA ALA A 134 -7.83 -1.71 -4.38
C ALA A 134 -8.44 -0.77 -5.44
N ASP A 135 -8.84 0.44 -5.07
CA ASP A 135 -9.47 1.40 -5.98
C ASP A 135 -8.44 1.98 -6.96
N LEU A 136 -8.48 1.51 -8.21
CA LEU A 136 -7.53 1.92 -9.25
C LEU A 136 -7.76 3.36 -9.73
N GLU A 137 -9.00 3.85 -9.68
CA GLU A 137 -9.31 5.24 -10.03
C GLU A 137 -8.72 6.18 -8.96
N ALA A 138 -8.87 5.84 -7.68
CA ALA A 138 -8.26 6.58 -6.59
C ALA A 138 -6.73 6.61 -6.68
N ARG A 139 -6.10 5.53 -7.16
CA ARG A 139 -4.64 5.49 -7.39
C ARG A 139 -4.22 6.48 -8.47
N GLY A 140 -4.90 6.47 -9.61
CA GLY A 140 -4.61 7.42 -10.70
C GLY A 140 -4.74 8.86 -10.22
N ALA A 141 -5.86 9.19 -9.55
CA ALA A 141 -6.08 10.53 -9.01
C ALA A 141 -5.06 10.95 -7.93
N PHE A 142 -4.59 9.99 -7.12
CA PHE A 142 -3.53 10.22 -6.14
C PHE A 142 -2.19 10.50 -6.80
N GLU A 143 -1.81 9.73 -7.83
CA GLU A 143 -0.59 9.95 -8.61
C GLU A 143 -0.61 11.29 -9.36
N ASP A 144 -1.74 11.65 -9.96
CA ASP A 144 -1.92 12.94 -10.64
C ASP A 144 -1.75 14.12 -9.66
N SER A 145 -2.27 13.97 -8.44
CA SER A 145 -2.13 14.96 -7.38
C SER A 145 -0.66 15.08 -6.93
N LEU A 146 0.03 13.95 -6.73
CA LEU A 146 1.46 13.93 -6.42
C LEU A 146 2.31 14.58 -7.52
N PHE A 147 2.04 14.24 -8.77
CA PHE A 147 2.73 14.83 -9.91
C PHE A 147 2.53 16.35 -9.97
N THR A 148 1.30 16.81 -9.75
CA THR A 148 0.97 18.24 -9.69
C THR A 148 1.78 18.93 -8.58
N LEU A 149 1.84 18.36 -7.38
CA LEU A 149 2.64 18.92 -6.28
C LEU A 149 4.14 18.97 -6.63
N CYS A 150 4.68 17.92 -7.25
CA CYS A 150 6.07 17.89 -7.70
C CYS A 150 6.37 19.02 -8.69
N VAL A 151 5.47 19.27 -9.64
CA VAL A 151 5.61 20.36 -10.62
C VAL A 151 5.53 21.73 -9.93
N LEU A 152 4.52 21.94 -9.08
CA LEU A 152 4.29 23.21 -8.41
C LEU A 152 5.44 23.60 -7.48
N MET A 153 6.02 22.62 -6.76
CA MET A 153 7.13 22.86 -5.83
C MET A 153 8.51 22.72 -6.48
N GLY A 154 8.58 22.28 -7.74
CA GLY A 154 9.87 22.06 -8.40
C GLY A 154 10.68 20.91 -7.80
N ARG A 155 10.01 19.95 -7.16
CA ARG A 155 10.64 18.83 -6.46
C ARG A 155 10.38 17.53 -7.20
N PRO A 156 11.42 16.78 -7.59
CA PRO A 156 11.22 15.47 -8.23
C PRO A 156 10.79 14.41 -7.22
N CYS A 157 11.08 14.60 -5.94
CA CYS A 157 10.66 13.69 -4.87
C CYS A 157 9.27 14.07 -4.36
N ALA A 158 8.31 13.15 -4.45
CA ALA A 158 6.94 13.34 -3.99
C ALA A 158 6.84 13.67 -2.49
N ALA A 159 7.71 13.08 -1.67
CA ALA A 159 7.74 13.37 -0.23
C ALA A 159 8.23 14.79 0.07
N GLU A 160 9.24 15.27 -0.65
CA GLU A 160 9.74 16.65 -0.53
C GLU A 160 8.71 17.65 -1.07
N ALA A 161 8.13 17.37 -2.24
CA ALA A 161 7.10 18.20 -2.84
C ALA A 161 5.90 18.38 -1.90
N LEU A 162 5.41 17.29 -1.32
CA LEU A 162 4.31 17.36 -0.35
C LEU A 162 4.70 18.17 0.89
N HIS A 163 5.91 17.96 1.42
CA HIS A 163 6.39 18.69 2.58
C HIS A 163 6.48 20.19 2.31
N GLU A 164 7.08 20.61 1.20
CA GLU A 164 7.20 22.02 0.83
C GLU A 164 5.84 22.65 0.53
N ALA A 165 4.94 21.94 -0.15
CA ALA A 165 3.61 22.45 -0.43
C ALA A 165 2.83 22.74 0.86
N VAL A 166 2.88 21.84 1.85
CA VAL A 166 2.24 22.06 3.16
C VAL A 166 2.83 23.29 3.84
N GLN A 167 4.16 23.39 3.92
CA GLN A 167 4.83 24.55 4.53
C GLN A 167 4.48 25.86 3.84
N TYR A 168 4.44 25.86 2.50
CA TYR A 168 4.07 27.03 1.71
C TYR A 168 2.63 27.50 1.99
N THR A 169 1.68 26.58 2.18
CA THR A 169 0.28 26.92 2.50
C THR A 169 0.04 27.24 3.98
N GLU A 170 0.99 26.95 4.87
CA GLU A 170 0.91 27.29 6.29
C GLU A 170 1.62 28.61 6.63
N SER A 171 2.52 29.08 5.75
CA SER A 171 3.16 30.40 5.83
C SER A 171 2.25 31.57 5.48
#